data_AF-A0A1M3NJL3-F1
#
_entry.id   AF-A0A1M3NJL3-F1
#
_cell.length_a   1.000
_cell.length_b   1.000
_cell.length_c   1.000
_cell.angle_alpha   90.00
_cell.angle_beta   90.00
_cell.angle_gamma   90.00
#
_symmetry.space_group_name_H-M   'P 1'
#
loop_
_entity.id
_entity.type
_entity.pdbx_description
1 polymer ?
#
loop_
_entity_poly.entity_id
_entity_poly.type
_entity_poly.pdbx_seq_one_letter_code
_entity_poly.pdbx_strand_id
1 'polypeptide(L)' 'ASRLADAEIASEIYSTAGKYDILAKFHIPDEVDIGHFVGEKVQTIPDILDTHTIITFRAF' A
#
# COMPACT_ATOMS: atom_id res chain seq x y z
N ALA A 1 -10.83 -3.50 -2.06
CA ALA A 1 -9.93 -4.67 -1.89
C ALA A 1 -9.47 -5.25 -3.23
N SER A 2 -10.37 -5.75 -4.09
CA SER A 2 -9.99 -6.44 -5.36
C SER A 2 -8.98 -5.66 -6.21
N ARG A 3 -9.24 -4.36 -6.49
CA ARG A 3 -8.35 -3.58 -7.38
C ARG A 3 -6.96 -3.27 -6.83
N LEU A 4 -6.76 -3.33 -5.51
CA LEU A 4 -5.43 -3.20 -4.90
C LEU A 4 -4.61 -4.49 -5.14
N ALA A 5 -5.29 -5.64 -5.17
CA ALA A 5 -4.71 -6.94 -5.50
C ALA A 5 -4.48 -7.09 -7.01
N ASP A 6 -5.41 -6.57 -7.83
CA ASP A 6 -5.34 -6.62 -9.29
C ASP A 6 -4.25 -5.69 -9.87
N ALA A 7 -3.79 -4.72 -9.10
CA ALA A 7 -2.77 -3.78 -9.55
C ALA A 7 -1.36 -4.40 -9.64
N GLU A 8 -1.16 -5.67 -9.23
CA GLU A 8 0.13 -6.39 -9.15
C GLU A 8 1.21 -5.70 -8.27
N ILE A 9 0.87 -4.61 -7.59
CA ILE A 9 1.85 -3.78 -6.87
C ILE A 9 2.02 -4.24 -5.42
N ALA A 10 0.98 -4.82 -4.82
CA ALA A 10 1.00 -5.27 -3.43
C ALA A 10 1.36 -6.76 -3.37
N SER A 11 2.40 -7.09 -2.61
CA SER A 11 2.80 -8.49 -2.39
C SER A 11 1.85 -9.20 -1.42
N GLU A 12 1.24 -8.46 -0.50
CA GLU A 12 0.32 -9.01 0.51
C GLU A 12 -0.77 -7.98 0.81
N ILE A 13 -2.04 -8.39 0.84
CA ILE A 13 -3.18 -7.54 1.19
C ILE A 13 -4.10 -8.29 2.14
N TYR A 14 -4.49 -7.61 3.22
CA TYR A 14 -5.37 -8.13 4.24
C TYR A 14 -6.49 -7.12 4.51
N SER A 15 -7.71 -7.63 4.75
CA SER A 15 -8.78 -6.82 5.32
C SER A 15 -8.73 -6.95 6.84
N THR A 16 -8.91 -5.83 7.54
CA THR A 16 -8.78 -5.77 8.98
C THR A 16 -10.04 -5.20 9.62
N ALA A 17 -10.51 -5.84 10.70
CA ALA A 17 -11.56 -5.29 11.56
C ALA A 17 -10.94 -4.40 12.64
N GLY A 18 -10.36 -3.27 12.24
CA GLY A 18 -9.60 -2.39 13.12
C GLY A 18 -9.71 -0.92 12.74
N LYS A 19 -8.71 -0.12 13.12
CA LYS A 19 -8.66 1.32 12.79
C LYS A 19 -8.61 1.59 11.28
N TYR A 20 -8.05 0.66 10.53
CA TYR A 20 -7.97 0.70 9.08
C TYR A 20 -8.74 -0.49 8.50
N ASP A 21 -9.29 -0.33 7.30
CA ASP A 21 -10.05 -1.39 6.62
C ASP A 21 -9.15 -2.37 5.88
N ILE A 22 -8.01 -1.88 5.39
CA ILE A 22 -7.05 -2.60 4.56
C ILE A 22 -5.64 -2.39 5.08
N LEU A 23 -4.88 -3.47 5.18
CA LEU A 23 -3.42 -3.46 5.34
C LEU A 23 -2.79 -4.05 4.07
N ALA A 24 -1.87 -3.32 3.46
CA ALA A 24 -1.18 -3.76 2.26
C ALA A 24 0.33 -3.57 2.40
N LYS A 25 1.09 -4.57 1.95
CA LYS A 25 2.54 -4.55 1.94
C LYS A 25 3.05 -4.49 0.50
N PHE A 26 3.97 -3.59 0.26
CA PHE A 26 4.57 -3.32 -1.04
C PHE A 26 6.09 -3.53 -0.93
N HIS A 27 6.68 -4.19 -1.91
CA HIS A 27 8.12 -4.19 -2.11
C HIS A 27 8.43 -3.16 -3.20
N ILE A 28 9.10 -2.08 -2.82
CA ILE A 28 9.38 -0.95 -3.69
C ILE A 28 10.89 -0.95 -4.00
N PRO A 29 11.31 -0.82 -5.27
CA PRO A 29 12.72 -0.67 -5.62
C PRO A 29 13.35 0.58 -5.00
N ASP A 30 14.64 0.53 -4.70
CA ASP A 30 15.36 1.61 -3.98
C ASP A 30 15.36 2.94 -4.76
N GLU A 31 15.24 2.89 -6.08
CA GLU A 31 15.16 4.06 -6.97
C GLU A 31 13.79 4.76 -6.99
N VAL A 32 12.75 4.14 -6.42
CA VAL A 32 11.38 4.67 -6.44
C VAL A 32 11.09 5.49 -5.19
N ASP A 33 10.68 6.74 -5.38
CA ASP A 33 10.21 7.58 -4.29
C ASP A 33 8.88 7.06 -3.73
N ILE A 34 8.86 6.78 -2.42
CA ILE A 34 7.70 6.22 -1.73
C ILE A 34 6.52 7.20 -1.72
N GLY A 35 6.78 8.50 -1.63
CA GLY A 35 5.74 9.53 -1.64
C GLY A 35 5.01 9.58 -2.97
N HIS A 36 5.76 9.62 -4.09
CA HIS A 36 5.19 9.54 -5.43
C HIS A 36 4.45 8.22 -5.66
N PHE A 37 5.02 7.10 -5.22
CA PHE A 37 4.35 5.81 -5.32
C PHE A 37 2.97 5.82 -4.64
N VAL A 38 2.91 6.27 -3.38
CA VAL A 38 1.65 6.31 -2.63
C VAL A 38 0.67 7.31 -3.28
N GLY A 39 1.13 8.51 -3.62
CA GLY A 39 0.29 9.55 -4.18
C GLY A 39 -0.27 9.23 -5.57
N GLU A 40 0.53 8.60 -6.44
CA GLU A 40 0.16 8.37 -7.84
C GLU A 40 -0.45 6.98 -8.09
N LYS A 41 -0.09 5.97 -7.29
CA LYS A 41 -0.52 4.57 -7.51
C LYS A 41 -1.52 4.08 -6.48
N VAL A 42 -1.41 4.51 -5.22
CA VAL A 42 -2.28 4.01 -4.15
C VAL A 42 -3.47 4.94 -3.94
N GLN A 43 -3.22 6.22 -3.68
CA GLN A 43 -4.28 7.20 -3.38
C GLN A 43 -5.19 7.51 -4.56
N THR A 44 -4.77 7.18 -5.79
CA THR A 44 -5.59 7.32 -7.00
C THR A 44 -6.64 6.21 -7.15
N ILE A 45 -6.57 5.15 -6.33
CA ILE A 45 -7.54 4.07 -6.35
C ILE A 45 -8.86 4.58 -5.75
N PRO A 46 -9.99 4.48 -6.48
CA PRO A 46 -11.28 4.90 -5.96
C PRO A 46 -11.62 4.18 -4.66
N ASP A 47 -12.32 4.88 -3.78
CA ASP A 47 -12.73 4.44 -2.45
C ASP A 47 -11.58 4.36 -1.41
N ILE A 48 -10.34 4.68 -1.79
CA ILE A 48 -9.27 4.97 -0.82
C ILE A 48 -9.41 6.42 -0.37
N LEU A 49 -9.81 6.59 0.89
CA LEU A 49 -10.10 7.90 1.48
C LEU A 49 -8.86 8.51 2.13
N ASP A 50 -8.04 7.69 2.77
CA ASP A 50 -6.78 8.09 3.40
C ASP A 50 -5.82 6.88 3.46
N THR A 51 -4.53 7.17 3.63
CA THR A 51 -3.47 6.16 3.72
C THR A 51 -2.52 6.47 4.86
N HIS A 52 -2.16 5.45 5.65
CA HIS A 52 -1.09 5.55 6.63
C HIS A 52 0.08 4.65 6.22
N THR A 53 1.20 5.26 5.83
CA THR A 53 2.38 4.54 5.34
C THR A 53 3.38 4.29 6.47
N ILE A 54 3.78 3.03 6.64
CA ILE A 54 4.80 2.60 7.60
C ILE A 54 5.98 2.01 6.81
N ILE A 55 7.16 2.63 6.93
CA ILE A 55 8.36 2.12 6.28
C ILE A 55 8.94 0.97 7.10
N THR A 56 9.09 -0.20 6.49
CA THR A 56 9.67 -1.39 7.11
C THR A 56 11.14 -1.52 6.77
N PHE A 57 11.97 -1.88 7.75
CA PHE A 57 13.38 -2.22 7.55
C PHE A 57 13.59 -3.71 7.80
N ARG A 58 14.60 -4.32 7.18
CA ARG A 58 15.02 -5.68 7.56
C ARG A 58 15.37 -5.66 9.05
N ALA A 59 14.67 -6.48 9.81
CA ALA A 59 14.88 -6.57 11.25
C ALA A 59 16.21 -7.25 11.60
N PHE A 60 16.73 -8.10 10.69
CA PHE A 60 17.96 -8.88 10.81
C PHE A 60 18.60 -9.10 9.44
#